data_AF-A0A8X7VYF7-F1
#
_entry.id   AF-A0A8X7VYF7-F1
#
_cell.length_a   1.000
_cell.length_b   1.000
_cell.length_c   1.000
_cell.angle_alpha   90.00
_cell.angle_beta   90.00
_cell.angle_gamma   90.00
#
_symmetry.space_group_name_H-M   'P 1'
#
loop_
_entity.id
_entity.type
_entity.pdbx_description
1 polymer ?
#
loop_
_entity_poly.entity_id
_entity_poly.type
_entity_poly.pdbx_seq_one_letter_code
_entity_poly.pdbx_strand_id
1 'polypeptide(L)'
;MANFSGLQLLFFSFIIATGGISVVSGAVFTIVNSCSFTVWPGILTAPAGWSGRTGANRCNFDALAEDVSPETVVTNYNATVQEELHRYTREFTIGHGGGMDFYDVSLVDGYNVQMEIKTQGGSGDCQNVGCVSDLNRICPNELSVRNGGSVVACKSACAAFDKPEFCCTGQFNQPETCPPTDYSRIFKTACPKV
;
A
#
# COMPACT_ATOMS: atom_id res chain seq x y z
N MET A 1 51.52 -16.65 2.17
CA MET A 1 51.25 -16.19 0.78
C MET A 1 50.67 -17.37 0.03
N ALA A 2 49.38 -17.34 -0.32
CA ALA A 2 48.75 -18.42 -1.07
C ALA A 2 49.15 -18.31 -2.55
N ASN A 3 49.80 -19.34 -3.09
CA ASN A 3 50.13 -19.44 -4.51
C ASN A 3 48.93 -20.03 -5.26
N PHE A 4 48.22 -19.19 -6.01
CA PHE A 4 47.14 -19.64 -6.87
C PHE A 4 47.69 -20.09 -8.23
N SER A 5 47.39 -21.33 -8.60
CA SER A 5 47.76 -21.91 -9.90
C SER A 5 46.91 -21.30 -11.02
N GLY A 6 47.48 -21.17 -12.23
CA GLY A 6 46.75 -20.72 -13.42
C GLY A 6 45.49 -21.56 -13.72
N LEU A 7 45.47 -22.83 -13.30
CA LEU A 7 44.30 -23.69 -13.41
C LEU A 7 43.15 -23.26 -12.48
N GLN A 8 43.45 -22.73 -11.30
CA GLN A 8 42.43 -22.20 -10.38
C GLN A 8 41.82 -20.90 -10.92
N LEU A 9 42.62 -20.03 -11.54
CA LEU A 9 42.11 -18.82 -12.19
C LEU A 9 41.17 -19.16 -13.36
N LEU A 10 41.48 -20.20 -14.13
CA LEU A 10 40.60 -20.68 -15.21
C LEU A 10 39.28 -21.26 -14.67
N PHE A 11 39.31 -22.01 -13.58
CA PHE A 11 38.09 -22.51 -12.92
C PHE A 11 37.20 -21.37 -12.39
N PHE A 12 37.77 -20.34 -11.76
CA PHE A 12 37.00 -19.16 -11.34
C PHE A 12 36.39 -18.42 -12.52
N SER A 13 37.13 -18.28 -13.64
CA SER A 13 36.59 -17.66 -14.86
C SER A 13 35.47 -18.48 -15.52
N PHE A 14 35.52 -19.81 -15.44
CA PHE A 14 34.48 -20.70 -15.96
C PHE A 14 33.21 -20.64 -15.10
N ILE A 15 33.33 -20.52 -13.77
CA ILE A 15 32.17 -20.33 -12.88
C ILE A 15 31.50 -18.97 -13.13
N ILE A 16 32.25 -17.90 -13.40
CA ILE A 16 31.67 -16.60 -13.77
C ILE A 16 31.05 -16.63 -15.17
N ALA A 17 31.63 -17.39 -16.11
CA ALA A 17 31.13 -17.51 -17.48
C ALA A 17 29.92 -18.46 -17.65
N THR A 18 29.72 -19.41 -16.72
CA THR A 18 28.61 -20.39 -16.76
C THR A 18 27.58 -20.20 -15.65
N GLY A 19 27.94 -19.49 -14.58
CA GLY A 19 27.02 -19.03 -13.56
C GLY A 19 26.24 -17.85 -14.11
N GLY A 20 25.01 -18.08 -14.58
CA GLY A 20 24.08 -17.03 -14.94
C GLY A 20 23.78 -16.17 -13.71
N ILE A 21 24.51 -15.06 -13.57
CA ILE A 21 24.20 -14.02 -12.59
C ILE A 21 22.84 -13.46 -13.00
N SER A 22 21.81 -13.92 -12.30
CA SER A 22 20.45 -13.43 -12.43
C SER A 22 20.39 -12.13 -11.65
N VAL A 23 20.60 -11.00 -12.32
CA VAL A 23 20.41 -9.70 -11.67
C VAL A 23 18.90 -9.50 -11.52
N VAL A 24 18.41 -9.56 -10.30
CA VAL A 24 17.01 -9.23 -10.00
C VAL A 24 16.92 -7.72 -9.88
N SER A 25 16.18 -7.09 -10.79
CA SER A 25 15.87 -5.65 -10.73
C SER A 25 14.54 -5.48 -9.99
N GLY A 26 14.50 -4.63 -8.97
CA GLY A 26 13.31 -4.34 -8.17
C GLY A 26 13.15 -2.85 -7.92
N ALA A 27 11.92 -2.42 -7.65
CA ALA A 27 11.64 -1.06 -7.21
C ALA A 27 12.04 -0.89 -5.73
N VAL A 28 12.62 0.26 -5.40
CA VAL A 28 12.97 0.63 -4.02
C VAL A 28 11.94 1.61 -3.49
N PHE A 29 11.35 1.30 -2.34
CA PHE A 29 10.38 2.16 -1.66
C PHE A 29 11.00 2.78 -0.42
N THR A 30 10.91 4.10 -0.32
CA THR A 30 11.27 4.83 0.90
C THR A 30 10.00 5.34 1.55
N ILE A 31 9.67 4.80 2.72
CA ILE A 31 8.53 5.27 3.51
C ILE A 31 9.00 6.42 4.40
N VAL A 32 8.43 7.60 4.19
CA VAL A 32 8.76 8.80 4.98
C VAL A 32 7.54 9.22 5.78
N ASN A 33 7.64 9.17 7.11
CA ASN A 33 6.62 9.73 7.98
C ASN A 33 6.83 11.25 8.14
N SER A 34 5.95 12.05 7.52
CA SER A 34 5.93 13.51 7.68
C SER A 34 4.87 13.99 8.67
N CYS A 35 4.20 13.08 9.38
CA CYS A 35 3.19 13.42 10.37
C CYS A 35 3.86 13.88 11.67
N SER A 36 3.16 14.70 12.47
CA SER A 36 3.62 15.08 13.82
C SER A 36 3.44 13.96 14.86
N PHE A 37 3.05 12.76 14.43
CA PHE A 37 2.78 11.60 15.28
C PHE A 37 3.37 10.34 14.64
N THR A 38 3.61 9.32 15.45
CA THR A 38 4.13 8.03 14.99
C THR A 38 3.11 7.30 14.13
N VAL A 39 3.53 6.86 12.95
CA VAL A 39 2.76 6.00 12.04
C VAL A 39 3.48 4.65 11.94
N TRP A 40 2.71 3.56 11.99
CA TRP A 40 3.20 2.20 11.85
C TRP A 40 2.72 1.62 10.53
N PRO A 41 3.54 1.64 9.45
CA PRO A 41 3.13 1.10 8.17
C PRO A 41 3.03 -0.44 8.23
N GLY A 42 1.99 -0.99 7.62
CA GLY A 42 1.90 -2.42 7.32
C GLY A 42 2.25 -2.66 5.84
N ILE A 43 3.04 -3.69 5.56
CA ILE A 43 3.35 -4.13 4.19
C ILE A 43 2.76 -5.52 4.01
N LEU A 44 1.98 -5.69 2.95
CA LEU A 44 1.44 -6.98 2.53
C LEU A 44 1.98 -7.32 1.14
N THR A 45 2.69 -8.43 1.03
CA THR A 45 3.20 -8.92 -0.26
C THR A 45 2.18 -9.85 -0.92
N ALA A 46 1.78 -9.52 -2.15
CA ALA A 46 0.98 -10.41 -2.99
C ALA A 46 1.87 -11.24 -3.93
N PRO A 47 1.48 -12.48 -4.31
CA PRO A 47 2.20 -13.28 -5.29
C PRO A 47 2.32 -12.59 -6.66
N ALA A 48 3.38 -12.91 -7.40
CA ALA A 48 3.52 -12.45 -8.79
C ALA A 48 2.32 -12.88 -9.64
N GLY A 49 1.75 -11.95 -10.41
CA GLY A 49 0.53 -12.18 -11.22
C GLY A 49 -0.78 -12.13 -10.44
N TRP A 50 -0.76 -11.77 -9.15
CA TRP A 50 -1.99 -11.52 -8.40
C TRP A 50 -2.65 -10.22 -8.87
N SER A 51 -3.93 -10.30 -9.26
CA SER A 51 -4.82 -9.15 -9.40
C SER A 51 -5.96 -9.30 -8.40
N GLY A 52 -5.97 -8.49 -7.35
CA GLY A 52 -7.04 -8.47 -6.36
C GLY A 52 -7.03 -7.20 -5.52
N ARG A 53 -8.01 -7.08 -4.62
CA ARG A 53 -8.04 -6.08 -3.55
C ARG A 53 -8.07 -6.85 -2.23
N THR A 54 -7.16 -6.60 -1.32
CA THR A 54 -7.22 -7.24 0.00
C THR A 54 -8.03 -6.37 0.94
N GLY A 55 -9.33 -6.65 1.05
CA GLY A 55 -10.04 -6.26 2.26
C GLY A 55 -9.37 -6.94 3.46
N ALA A 56 -9.16 -6.18 4.54
CA ALA A 56 -8.40 -6.50 5.75
C ALA A 56 -8.84 -7.75 6.57
N ASN A 57 -9.49 -8.77 5.98
CA ASN A 57 -10.12 -9.84 6.73
C ASN A 57 -9.63 -11.28 6.43
N ARG A 58 -8.67 -11.56 5.53
CA ARG A 58 -8.20 -12.97 5.32
C ARG A 58 -6.75 -13.15 4.82
N CYS A 59 -5.74 -12.62 5.49
CA CYS A 59 -4.35 -13.10 5.34
C CYS A 59 -3.58 -12.93 6.66
N ASN A 60 -2.74 -13.92 6.96
CA ASN A 60 -1.80 -13.96 8.07
C ASN A 60 -0.85 -12.74 7.98
N PHE A 61 -0.72 -11.96 9.05
CA PHE A 61 0.26 -10.87 9.11
C PHE A 61 1.66 -11.46 9.30
N ASP A 62 2.25 -11.96 8.22
CA ASP A 62 3.69 -12.23 8.20
C ASP A 62 4.40 -10.91 7.90
N ALA A 63 4.56 -10.10 8.94
CA ALA A 63 5.46 -8.96 8.91
C ALA A 63 6.90 -9.48 8.79
N LEU A 64 7.38 -9.61 7.55
CA LEU A 64 8.80 -9.77 7.26
C LEU A 64 9.23 -8.65 6.31
N ALA A 65 9.42 -7.46 6.87
CA ALA A 65 10.46 -6.58 6.34
C ALA A 65 11.76 -7.02 7.02
N GLU A 66 12.47 -7.96 6.40
CA GLU A 66 13.73 -8.52 6.91
C GLU A 66 14.91 -7.54 6.82
N ASP A 67 14.68 -6.23 6.60
CA ASP A 67 15.78 -5.26 6.57
C ASP A 67 15.36 -3.82 6.94
N VAL A 68 14.62 -3.68 8.05
CA VAL A 68 14.50 -2.41 8.76
C VAL A 68 15.22 -2.54 10.11
N SER A 69 16.46 -2.05 10.21
CA SER A 69 17.21 -1.99 11.47
C SER A 69 17.50 -0.53 11.87
N PRO A 70 17.72 -0.23 13.17
CA PRO A 70 17.10 -0.81 14.35
C PRO A 70 16.65 0.30 15.33
N GLU A 71 15.34 0.46 15.55
CA GLU A 71 14.86 1.06 16.79
C GLU A 71 13.49 0.46 17.13
N THR A 72 13.59 -0.70 17.79
CA THR A 72 12.57 -1.36 18.62
C THR A 72 11.17 -1.47 18.02
N VAL A 73 10.94 -2.58 17.32
CA VAL A 73 9.60 -3.16 17.11
C VAL A 73 8.96 -3.43 18.47
N VAL A 74 7.93 -2.66 18.82
CA VAL A 74 7.13 -2.92 20.03
C VAL A 74 6.10 -3.99 19.70
N THR A 75 6.39 -5.23 20.07
CA THR A 75 5.34 -6.24 20.29
C THR A 75 4.67 -5.98 21.64
N ASN A 76 3.34 -5.88 21.65
CA ASN A 76 2.43 -5.53 22.77
C ASN A 76 2.03 -4.05 22.82
N TYR A 77 1.22 -3.61 21.85
CA TYR A 77 0.44 -2.37 21.97
C TYR A 77 -1.05 -2.71 22.11
N ASN A 78 -1.71 -2.09 23.08
CA ASN A 78 -3.04 -2.43 23.58
C ASN A 78 -4.09 -2.31 22.45
N ALA A 79 -4.58 -3.46 21.97
CA ALA A 79 -5.27 -3.63 20.68
C ALA A 79 -6.68 -3.00 20.58
N THR A 80 -7.29 -2.58 21.68
CA THR A 80 -8.73 -2.28 21.71
C THR A 80 -9.13 -0.97 21.00
N VAL A 81 -8.21 0.00 20.85
CA VAL A 81 -8.49 1.26 20.12
C VAL A 81 -7.93 1.22 18.69
N GLN A 82 -6.97 0.35 18.41
CA GLN A 82 -6.31 0.23 17.11
C GLN A 82 -7.05 -0.70 16.14
N GLU A 83 -7.82 -1.68 16.61
CA GLU A 83 -8.54 -2.61 15.72
C GLU A 83 -9.59 -1.90 14.82
N GLU A 84 -10.25 -0.85 15.29
CA GLU A 84 -11.20 -0.10 14.46
C GLU A 84 -10.48 0.86 13.48
N LEU A 85 -9.38 1.49 13.89
CA LEU A 85 -8.65 2.46 13.06
C LEU A 85 -7.82 1.80 11.96
N HIS A 86 -7.30 0.58 12.19
CA HIS A 86 -6.61 -0.20 11.16
C HIS A 86 -7.53 -0.58 10.00
N ARG A 87 -8.84 -0.70 10.23
CA ARG A 87 -9.83 -1.06 9.21
C ARG A 87 -10.08 0.07 8.20
N TYR A 88 -9.79 1.32 8.55
CA TYR A 88 -10.05 2.50 7.71
C TYR A 88 -8.77 3.09 7.14
N THR A 89 -7.86 2.19 6.76
CA THR A 89 -6.55 2.52 6.20
C THR A 89 -6.70 2.75 4.70
N ARG A 90 -5.95 3.73 4.20
CA ARG A 90 -5.72 3.85 2.75
C ARG A 90 -4.56 2.94 2.37
N GLU A 91 -4.74 2.20 1.30
CA GLU A 91 -3.75 1.24 0.83
C GLU A 91 -2.97 1.85 -0.33
N PHE A 92 -1.74 1.39 -0.53
CA PHE A 92 -1.07 1.60 -1.79
C PHE A 92 -0.69 0.26 -2.40
N THR A 93 -0.84 0.16 -3.71
CA THR A 93 -0.49 -1.05 -4.46
C THR A 93 0.66 -0.73 -5.38
N ILE A 94 1.61 -1.65 -5.52
CA ILE A 94 2.52 -1.68 -6.67
C ILE A 94 2.41 -3.03 -7.35
N GLY A 95 2.11 -3.01 -8.65
CA GLY A 95 2.15 -4.15 -9.54
C GLY A 95 3.23 -3.98 -10.60
N HIS A 96 3.68 -5.09 -11.17
CA HIS A 96 4.57 -5.12 -12.32
C HIS A 96 3.95 -5.99 -13.42
N GLY A 97 3.95 -5.50 -14.66
CA GLY A 97 3.43 -6.25 -15.80
C GLY A 97 3.79 -5.60 -17.12
N GLY A 98 4.18 -6.42 -18.11
CA GLY A 98 4.49 -5.92 -19.46
C GLY A 98 5.66 -4.93 -19.52
N GLY A 99 6.61 -5.00 -18.57
CA GLY A 99 7.72 -4.06 -18.46
C GLY A 99 7.35 -2.70 -17.86
N MET A 100 6.15 -2.57 -17.29
CA MET A 100 5.66 -1.36 -16.63
C MET A 100 5.32 -1.64 -15.17
N ASP A 101 5.52 -0.62 -14.33
CA ASP A 101 5.07 -0.63 -12.95
C ASP A 101 3.75 0.16 -12.84
N PHE A 102 2.79 -0.42 -12.13
CA PHE A 102 1.49 0.19 -11.85
C PHE A 102 1.40 0.47 -10.37
N TYR A 103 0.92 1.64 -10.00
CA TYR A 103 0.77 2.00 -8.60
C TYR A 103 -0.41 2.95 -8.41
N ASP A 104 -1.08 2.79 -7.27
CA ASP A 104 -2.23 3.60 -6.87
C ASP A 104 -2.27 3.76 -5.36
N VAL A 105 -2.99 4.79 -4.91
CA VAL A 105 -3.41 4.93 -3.52
C VAL A 105 -4.92 4.76 -3.50
N SER A 106 -5.41 3.80 -2.73
CA SER A 106 -6.83 3.45 -2.65
C SER A 106 -7.46 3.99 -1.38
N LEU A 107 -8.64 4.61 -1.53
CA LEU A 107 -9.51 5.02 -0.42
C LEU A 107 -10.74 4.12 -0.28
N VAL A 108 -10.72 2.93 -0.89
CA VAL A 108 -11.84 1.97 -0.90
C VAL A 108 -12.21 1.52 0.51
N ASP A 109 -11.23 1.40 1.41
CA ASP A 109 -11.46 1.00 2.81
C ASP A 109 -11.62 2.21 3.76
N GLY A 110 -11.34 3.41 3.28
CA GLY A 110 -11.49 4.66 4.01
C GLY A 110 -10.22 5.49 4.05
N TYR A 111 -10.16 6.38 5.02
CA TYR A 111 -9.10 7.34 5.21
C TYR A 111 -8.83 7.57 6.69
N ASN A 112 -7.55 7.63 7.07
CA ASN A 112 -7.14 7.98 8.43
C ASN A 112 -6.01 9.02 8.48
N VAL A 113 -5.08 9.01 7.52
CA VAL A 113 -3.95 9.94 7.44
C VAL A 113 -3.71 10.34 5.96
N GLN A 114 -2.86 11.33 5.69
CA GLN A 114 -2.49 11.76 4.33
C GLN A 114 -1.37 10.88 3.76
N MET A 115 -1.41 10.50 2.48
CA MET A 115 -0.34 9.74 1.81
C MET A 115 -0.22 10.13 0.36
N GLU A 116 1.02 10.13 -0.13
CA GLU A 116 1.34 10.33 -1.53
C GLU A 116 2.51 9.41 -1.88
N ILE A 117 2.43 8.79 -3.06
CA ILE A 117 3.55 8.13 -3.71
C ILE A 117 4.21 9.17 -4.62
N LYS A 118 5.47 9.47 -4.33
CA LYS A 118 6.31 10.28 -5.20
C LYS A 118 7.27 9.37 -5.93
N THR A 119 7.22 9.39 -7.25
CA THR A 119 8.13 8.60 -8.09
C THR A 119 9.50 9.27 -8.13
N GLN A 120 10.56 8.46 -8.08
CA GLN A 120 11.95 8.91 -8.24
C GLN A 120 12.63 8.05 -9.29
N GLY A 121 13.02 8.66 -10.41
CA GLY A 121 13.49 7.92 -11.58
C GLY A 121 12.36 7.24 -12.35
N GLY A 122 12.68 6.20 -13.12
CA GLY A 122 11.75 5.55 -14.04
C GLY A 122 11.54 6.34 -15.35
N SER A 123 10.81 5.74 -16.28
CA SER A 123 10.46 6.34 -17.58
C SER A 123 9.01 6.02 -17.93
N GLY A 124 8.32 6.91 -18.64
CA GLY A 124 6.90 6.79 -18.94
C GLY A 124 6.06 7.76 -18.12
N ASP A 125 4.84 7.36 -17.76
CA ASP A 125 3.88 8.21 -17.03
C ASP A 125 4.03 8.06 -15.51
N CYS A 126 5.18 8.47 -14.99
CA CYS A 126 5.54 8.35 -13.57
C CYS A 126 4.91 9.49 -12.72
N GLN A 127 3.59 9.61 -12.70
CA GLN A 127 2.88 10.64 -11.94
C GLN A 127 2.86 10.39 -10.43
N ASN A 128 2.95 11.44 -9.63
CA ASN A 128 2.65 11.31 -8.20
C ASN A 128 1.15 11.03 -7.99
N VAL A 129 0.84 10.04 -7.16
CA VAL A 129 -0.54 9.64 -6.83
C VAL A 129 -0.76 9.66 -5.33
N GLY A 130 -1.99 9.94 -4.88
CA GLY A 130 -2.29 10.00 -3.46
C GLY A 130 -3.34 11.02 -3.06
N CYS A 131 -3.48 11.14 -1.74
CA CYS A 131 -4.44 11.98 -1.05
C CYS A 131 -3.72 12.79 0.04
N VAL A 132 -3.35 14.01 -0.31
CA VAL A 132 -2.70 14.99 0.60
C VAL A 132 -3.70 15.90 1.30
N SER A 133 -4.96 15.91 0.85
CA SER A 133 -6.05 16.62 1.52
C SER A 133 -6.44 15.92 2.82
N ASP A 134 -6.84 16.69 3.83
CA ASP A 134 -7.39 16.14 5.08
C ASP A 134 -8.88 15.81 4.93
N LEU A 135 -9.18 14.55 4.61
CA LEU A 135 -10.56 14.07 4.45
C LEU A 135 -11.33 14.05 5.77
N ASN A 136 -10.66 14.00 6.93
CA ASN A 136 -11.35 14.01 8.23
C ASN A 136 -12.13 15.31 8.45
N ARG A 137 -11.71 16.42 7.80
CA ARG A 137 -12.38 17.73 7.91
C ARG A 137 -13.69 17.84 7.14
N ILE A 138 -13.86 17.02 6.10
CA ILE A 138 -15.06 17.02 5.25
C ILE A 138 -15.84 15.72 5.35
N CYS A 139 -15.45 14.84 6.28
CA CYS A 139 -16.06 13.54 6.45
C CYS A 139 -17.53 13.68 6.89
N PRO A 140 -18.50 13.10 6.16
CA PRO A 140 -19.89 13.03 6.59
C PRO A 140 -20.02 12.36 7.97
N ASN A 141 -21.02 12.77 8.76
CA ASN A 141 -21.16 12.28 10.13
C ASN A 141 -21.36 10.76 10.18
N GLU A 142 -22.13 10.22 9.26
CA GLU A 142 -22.42 8.80 9.06
C GLU A 142 -21.19 7.97 8.66
N LEU A 143 -20.13 8.62 8.15
CA LEU A 143 -18.85 7.99 7.83
C LEU A 143 -17.76 8.30 8.87
N SER A 144 -18.02 9.20 9.81
CA SER A 144 -17.00 9.70 10.73
C SER A 144 -16.67 8.70 11.83
N VAL A 145 -15.37 8.50 12.06
CA VAL A 145 -14.83 7.81 13.25
C VAL A 145 -14.31 8.89 14.19
N ARG A 146 -14.82 8.93 15.42
CA ARG A 146 -14.55 10.03 16.35
C ARG A 146 -13.80 9.56 17.59
N ASN A 147 -12.84 10.36 18.04
CA ASN A 147 -12.17 10.22 19.32
C ASN A 147 -12.03 11.60 19.97
N GLY A 148 -12.45 11.75 21.23
CA GLY A 148 -12.38 13.03 21.95
C GLY A 148 -13.08 14.19 21.24
N GLY A 149 -14.18 13.92 20.53
CA GLY A 149 -14.94 14.91 19.74
C GLY A 149 -14.36 15.22 18.36
N SER A 150 -13.14 14.80 18.06
CA SER A 150 -12.48 15.00 16.77
C SER A 150 -12.71 13.81 15.84
N VAL A 151 -12.84 14.07 14.54
CA VAL A 151 -12.84 13.01 13.51
C VAL A 151 -11.40 12.55 13.28
N VAL A 152 -11.13 11.27 13.54
CA VAL A 152 -9.79 10.66 13.46
C VAL A 152 -9.63 9.73 12.26
N ALA A 153 -10.75 9.31 11.66
CA ALA A 153 -10.80 8.60 10.39
C ALA A 153 -12.16 8.81 9.72
N CYS A 154 -12.20 8.57 8.42
CA CYS A 154 -13.39 8.59 7.60
C CYS A 154 -13.57 7.24 6.91
N LYS A 155 -14.66 6.54 7.23
CA LYS A 155 -15.03 5.27 6.57
C LYS A 155 -15.36 5.53 5.10
N SER A 156 -15.07 4.57 4.23
CA SER A 156 -15.73 4.55 2.93
C SER A 156 -17.20 4.16 3.08
N ALA A 157 -18.01 4.39 2.04
CA ALA A 157 -19.40 3.93 2.04
C ALA A 157 -19.51 2.40 2.14
N CYS A 158 -18.59 1.67 1.51
CA CYS A 158 -18.54 0.21 1.63
C CYS A 158 -18.32 -0.19 3.09
N ALA A 159 -17.30 0.38 3.74
CA ALA A 159 -16.97 0.08 5.12
C ALA A 159 -18.03 0.51 6.14
N ALA A 160 -18.85 1.52 5.81
CA ALA A 160 -19.92 2.01 6.67
C ALA A 160 -21.25 1.25 6.52
N PHE A 161 -21.59 0.83 5.30
CA PHE A 161 -22.93 0.32 4.99
C PHE A 161 -22.98 -1.14 4.54
N ASP A 162 -21.83 -1.72 4.13
CA ASP A 162 -21.71 -3.10 3.66
C ASP A 162 -22.74 -3.48 2.57
N LYS A 163 -22.99 -2.56 1.64
CA LYS A 163 -23.94 -2.79 0.54
C LYS A 163 -23.24 -3.06 -0.78
N PRO A 164 -23.78 -3.97 -1.62
CA PRO A 164 -23.17 -4.31 -2.91
C PRO A 164 -22.89 -3.12 -3.82
N GLU A 165 -23.76 -2.11 -3.84
CA GLU A 165 -23.60 -0.89 -4.63
C GLU A 165 -22.46 0.02 -4.16
N PHE A 166 -22.08 -0.05 -2.88
CA PHE A 166 -20.95 0.70 -2.34
C PHE A 166 -19.64 -0.08 -2.40
N CYS A 167 -19.74 -1.41 -2.31
CA CYS A 167 -18.59 -2.32 -2.33
C CYS A 167 -18.24 -2.86 -3.73
N CYS A 168 -19.05 -2.54 -4.73
CA CYS A 168 -18.94 -3.07 -6.09
C CYS A 168 -18.87 -4.61 -6.14
N THR A 169 -19.82 -5.27 -5.48
CA THR A 169 -19.89 -6.74 -5.41
C THR A 169 -21.17 -7.29 -6.04
N GLY A 170 -21.19 -8.60 -6.32
CA GLY A 170 -22.36 -9.27 -6.90
C GLY A 170 -22.74 -8.68 -8.25
N GLN A 171 -23.95 -8.13 -8.36
CA GLN A 171 -24.45 -7.49 -9.59
C GLN A 171 -23.73 -6.17 -9.91
N PHE A 172 -23.06 -5.56 -8.93
CA PHE A 172 -22.32 -4.32 -9.05
C PHE A 172 -20.81 -4.57 -9.27
N ASN A 173 -20.41 -5.74 -9.75
CA ASN A 173 -18.99 -6.10 -9.88
C ASN A 173 -18.31 -5.57 -11.16
N GLN A 174 -19.03 -4.84 -12.01
CA GLN A 174 -18.50 -4.23 -13.23
C GLN A 174 -18.49 -2.71 -13.10
N PRO A 175 -17.56 -1.99 -13.73
CA PRO A 175 -17.53 -0.52 -13.72
C PRO A 175 -18.85 0.11 -14.18
N GLU A 176 -19.51 -0.49 -15.17
CA GLU A 176 -20.80 0.00 -15.70
C GLU A 176 -21.94 -0.22 -14.71
N THR A 177 -21.84 -1.23 -13.85
CA THR A 177 -22.86 -1.56 -12.85
C THR A 177 -22.55 -0.99 -11.47
N CYS A 178 -21.34 -0.45 -11.22
CA CYS A 178 -20.96 0.24 -9.99
C CYS A 178 -20.60 1.72 -10.23
N PRO A 179 -21.59 2.59 -10.51
CA PRO A 179 -21.32 3.99 -10.78
C PRO A 179 -20.89 4.75 -9.51
N PRO A 180 -20.20 5.91 -9.65
CA PRO A 180 -19.86 6.75 -8.52
C PRO A 180 -21.09 7.19 -7.71
N THR A 181 -20.97 7.13 -6.40
CA THR A 181 -21.99 7.54 -5.42
C THR A 181 -21.67 8.92 -4.86
N ASP A 182 -22.60 9.53 -4.13
CA ASP A 182 -22.34 10.82 -3.49
C ASP A 182 -21.19 10.72 -2.46
N TYR A 183 -21.07 9.58 -1.78
CA TYR A 183 -19.94 9.32 -0.89
C TYR A 183 -18.62 9.18 -1.64
N SER A 184 -18.53 8.38 -2.71
CA SER A 184 -17.25 8.24 -3.43
C SER A 184 -16.84 9.53 -4.15
N ARG A 185 -17.81 10.37 -4.53
CA ARG A 185 -17.55 11.72 -5.07
C ARG A 185 -16.88 12.65 -4.06
N ILE A 186 -17.21 12.58 -2.78
CA ILE A 186 -16.53 13.40 -1.74
C ILE A 186 -15.03 13.09 -1.72
N PHE A 187 -14.69 11.81 -1.70
CA PHE A 187 -13.32 11.32 -1.66
C PHE A 187 -12.56 11.70 -2.94
N LYS A 188 -13.16 11.43 -4.11
CA LYS A 188 -12.55 11.72 -5.42
C LYS A 188 -12.38 13.22 -5.67
N THR A 189 -13.30 14.06 -5.18
CA THR A 189 -13.20 15.52 -5.31
C THR A 189 -12.04 16.08 -4.49
N ALA A 190 -11.90 15.63 -3.24
CA ALA A 190 -10.81 16.09 -2.39
C ALA A 190 -9.45 15.49 -2.78
N CYS A 191 -9.44 14.29 -3.37
CA CYS A 191 -8.26 13.56 -3.77
C CYS A 191 -8.42 13.03 -5.21
N PRO A 192 -8.21 13.87 -6.24
CA PRO A 192 -8.43 13.49 -7.64
C PRO A 192 -7.41 12.47 -8.16
N LYS A 193 -6.27 12.34 -7.48
CA LYS A 193 -5.13 11.47 -7.84
C LYS A 193 -5.11 10.15 -7.06
N VAL A 194 -6.25 9.72 -6.49
CA VAL A 194 -6.51 8.37 -5.99
C VAL A 194 -7.35 7.57 -6.96
#